data_AF-A0AAD5W9E4-F1
#
_entry.id   AF-A0AAD5W9E4-F1
#
_cell.length_a   1.000
_cell.length_b   1.000
_cell.length_c   1.000
_cell.angle_alpha   90.00
_cell.angle_beta   90.00
_cell.angle_gamma   90.00
#
_symmetry.space_group_name_H-M   'P 1'
#
loop_
_entity.id
_entity.type
_entity.pdbx_description
1 polymer ?
#
loop_
_entity_poly.entity_id
_entity_poly.type
_entity_poly.pdbx_seq_one_letter_code
_entity_poly.pdbx_strand_id
1 'polypeptide(L)'
;MAKSGLTRTCLLALFVLLFVKFCASDTSLLNRKAAPAGSREVSQDDGRYIVVFEATQLSSGVHIFKFDENGNVLKINGGLEVSHWVQEALSSYAENPAAVANFLAQLLEKALDAVPSHRQPETPVLFGAIDELFLLGEEKYDKILGVDTINYLMGNLGGDYTKTVAVLTQEAASVQMAYAVSAKAAMNAPKFPSGEEYITAHHIQSNNYYLYSHGYFPYGAYSVRTEILKYTNDSYTYCVTNGYDEQFNYYGEIYNVRASPSGSSYEKCRANVLLALNLNATCYVKNCTFDGAWNGGGGAGLEKIYLTNGFHNTGADVSIVNRSKTSTDLKLLEYEKVAKVSCAAKSLEEAHNMFPDVPLADLPYLCMDLVYVYAVLVDGFGIDPTKVVTAINSVQYGGASMDVQWAFGAALELVSSKHTKMWDVPNVFSS
;
A
#
# COMPACT_ATOMS: atom_id res chain seq x y z
N MET A 1 -4.56 34.81 -3.84
CA MET A 1 -3.63 34.74 -2.68
C MET A 1 -3.14 33.32 -2.60
N ALA A 2 -1.99 33.02 -3.19
CA ALA A 2 -1.38 31.70 -3.20
C ALA A 2 0.14 31.91 -3.17
N LYS A 3 0.77 31.61 -2.03
CA LYS A 3 2.21 31.53 -1.75
C LYS A 3 2.40 31.52 -0.22
N SER A 4 2.16 30.38 0.43
CA SER A 4 2.60 30.18 1.83
C SER A 4 2.80 28.71 2.24
N GLY A 5 2.32 27.73 1.48
CA GLY A 5 2.49 26.30 1.81
C GLY A 5 3.89 25.74 1.51
N LEU A 6 4.50 26.14 0.38
CA LEU A 6 5.74 25.52 -0.14
C LEU A 6 6.98 25.77 0.75
N THR A 7 6.96 26.84 1.55
CA THR A 7 8.09 27.22 2.41
C THR A 7 8.10 26.51 3.77
N ARG A 8 6.96 25.98 4.25
CA ARG A 8 6.87 25.37 5.58
C ARG A 8 7.35 23.91 5.59
N THR A 9 7.12 23.15 4.52
CA THR A 9 7.51 21.73 4.41
C THR A 9 9.01 21.53 4.17
N CYS A 10 9.64 22.39 3.35
CA CYS A 10 11.10 22.39 3.22
C CYS A 10 11.80 22.70 4.54
N LEU A 11 11.19 23.52 5.42
CA LEU A 11 11.78 23.82 6.73
C LEU A 11 11.70 22.65 7.70
N LEU A 12 10.62 21.85 7.72
CA LEU A 12 10.53 20.66 8.57
C LEU A 12 11.53 19.57 8.14
N ALA A 13 11.65 19.29 6.85
CA ALA A 13 12.61 18.31 6.33
C ALA A 13 14.08 18.74 6.56
N LEU A 14 14.40 20.04 6.40
CA LEU A 14 15.73 20.56 6.71
C LEU A 14 16.05 20.55 8.22
N PHE A 15 15.05 20.75 9.09
CA PHE A 15 15.26 20.82 10.54
C PHE A 15 15.42 19.46 11.21
N VAL A 16 14.75 18.41 10.71
CA VAL A 16 14.95 17.03 11.18
C VAL A 16 16.40 16.57 10.91
N LEU A 17 16.99 17.00 9.78
CA LEU A 17 18.41 16.75 9.46
C LEU A 17 19.39 17.56 10.34
N LEU A 18 18.98 18.71 10.90
CA LEU A 18 19.85 19.59 11.68
C LEU A 18 19.97 19.20 13.17
N PHE A 19 18.96 18.56 13.76
CA PHE A 19 18.94 18.25 15.20
C PHE A 19 19.72 16.98 15.59
N VAL A 20 20.07 16.10 14.64
CA VAL A 20 20.87 14.89 14.94
C VAL A 20 22.36 15.21 15.17
N LYS A 21 22.81 16.46 14.91
CA LYS A 21 24.21 16.88 15.07
C LYS A 21 24.72 17.04 16.51
N PHE A 22 23.85 16.95 17.52
CA PHE A 22 24.22 17.28 18.91
C PHE A 22 24.29 16.04 19.81
N CYS A 23 25.14 15.05 19.48
CA CYS A 23 25.64 14.14 20.52
C CYS A 23 26.92 13.38 20.12
N ALA A 24 27.88 13.44 21.04
CA ALA A 24 29.01 12.56 21.28
C ALA A 24 30.31 12.72 20.46
N SER A 25 31.30 13.23 21.19
CA SER A 25 32.73 13.20 20.95
C SER A 25 33.36 11.84 21.33
N ASP A 26 34.53 11.61 20.73
CA ASP A 26 35.65 10.74 21.09
C ASP A 26 35.79 9.31 20.51
N THR A 27 37.01 9.11 20.03
CA THR A 27 37.55 8.10 19.12
C THR A 27 38.13 6.86 19.80
N SER A 28 38.46 5.85 18.94
CA SER A 28 39.38 4.70 19.12
C SER A 28 38.66 3.34 19.28
N LEU A 29 38.99 2.22 18.63
CA LEU A 29 40.29 1.65 18.23
C LEU A 29 40.15 0.52 17.18
N LEU A 30 41.31 0.18 16.61
CA LEU A 30 41.63 -0.74 15.51
C LEU A 30 41.49 -2.25 15.78
N ASN A 31 41.30 -2.98 14.67
CA ASN A 31 41.83 -4.31 14.30
C ASN A 31 41.50 -5.55 15.16
N ARG A 32 40.90 -6.58 14.52
CA ARG A 32 41.38 -7.98 14.63
C ARG A 32 40.89 -8.90 13.51
N LYS A 33 41.79 -9.82 13.12
CA LYS A 33 41.72 -10.83 12.04
C LYS A 33 40.78 -12.01 12.34
N ALA A 34 40.27 -12.60 11.26
CA ALA A 34 39.39 -13.76 11.20
C ALA A 34 40.06 -15.13 11.50
N ALA A 35 39.25 -16.09 11.95
CA ALA A 35 39.51 -17.53 12.03
C ALA A 35 38.18 -18.33 11.87
N PRO A 36 38.21 -19.63 11.50
CA PRO A 36 37.32 -20.20 10.48
C PRO A 36 36.05 -20.93 10.97
N ALA A 37 35.22 -21.25 9.98
CA ALA A 37 33.84 -21.71 10.02
C ALA A 37 33.58 -23.03 10.77
N GLY A 38 32.60 -22.95 11.68
CA GLY A 38 31.80 -24.07 12.18
C GLY A 38 30.34 -23.62 12.18
N SER A 39 29.43 -24.55 11.83
CA SER A 39 27.97 -24.38 11.74
C SER A 39 27.41 -23.54 12.90
N ARG A 40 27.08 -22.27 12.64
CA ARG A 40 26.48 -21.37 13.62
C ARG A 40 24.96 -21.40 13.47
N GLU A 41 24.28 -21.77 14.55
CA GLU A 41 23.00 -21.14 14.85
C GLU A 41 23.26 -19.63 14.86
N VAL A 42 22.60 -18.89 13.97
CA VAL A 42 22.71 -17.43 13.88
C VAL A 42 22.33 -16.89 15.25
N SER A 43 23.27 -16.24 15.95
CA SER A 43 22.99 -15.71 17.28
C SER A 43 21.87 -14.67 17.19
N GLN A 44 21.17 -14.46 18.30
CA GLN A 44 20.14 -13.42 18.42
C GLN A 44 20.68 -12.01 18.06
N ASP A 45 22.00 -11.87 17.99
CA ASP A 45 22.79 -10.65 17.80
C ASP A 45 23.42 -10.49 16.39
N ASP A 46 23.39 -11.56 15.58
CA ASP A 46 24.01 -11.56 14.25
C ASP A 46 22.97 -11.24 13.17
N GLY A 47 23.19 -10.17 12.40
CA GLY A 47 22.30 -9.70 11.33
C GLY A 47 22.34 -8.18 11.12
N ARG A 48 21.86 -7.73 9.96
CA ARG A 48 21.66 -6.32 9.62
C ARG A 48 20.26 -5.89 10.06
N TYR A 49 20.15 -4.80 10.79
CA TYR A 49 18.88 -4.23 11.23
C TYR A 49 18.50 -3.06 10.33
N ILE A 50 17.20 -2.86 10.13
CA ILE A 50 16.65 -1.68 9.45
C ILE A 50 15.46 -1.19 10.26
N VAL A 51 15.42 0.11 10.47
CA VAL A 51 14.30 0.80 11.11
C VAL A 51 13.54 1.58 10.04
N VAL A 52 12.23 1.43 9.97
CA VAL A 52 11.37 2.17 9.05
C VAL A 52 10.29 2.88 9.87
N PHE A 53 10.31 4.21 9.86
CA PHE A 53 9.23 5.02 10.39
C PHE A 53 8.17 5.19 9.32
N GLU A 54 6.92 5.05 9.73
CA GLU A 54 5.76 5.23 8.89
C GLU A 54 4.84 6.26 9.52
N ALA A 55 4.40 7.23 8.73
CA ALA A 55 3.40 8.19 9.16
C ALA A 55 2.23 8.20 8.17
N THR A 56 1.05 7.98 8.69
CA THR A 56 -0.22 8.12 7.99
C THR A 56 -0.92 9.40 8.44
N GLN A 57 -2.06 9.70 7.82
CA GLN A 57 -2.88 10.84 8.19
C GLN A 57 -3.57 10.71 9.55
N LEU A 58 -3.60 9.53 10.16
CA LEU A 58 -4.28 9.26 11.43
C LEU A 58 -3.36 8.70 12.51
N SER A 59 -2.25 8.10 12.11
CA SER A 59 -1.33 7.38 13.01
C SER A 59 0.09 7.47 12.51
N SER A 60 1.06 7.31 13.41
CA SER A 60 2.45 7.12 13.05
C SER A 60 3.03 5.93 13.80
N GLY A 61 4.00 5.25 13.22
CA GLY A 61 4.58 4.05 13.77
C GLY A 61 6.03 3.83 13.34
N VAL A 62 6.59 2.75 13.85
CA VAL A 62 7.94 2.29 13.55
C VAL A 62 7.94 0.79 13.36
N HIS A 63 8.72 0.32 12.39
CA HIS A 63 8.94 -1.07 12.04
C HIS A 63 10.43 -1.37 12.14
N ILE A 64 10.79 -2.49 12.76
CA ILE A 64 12.17 -2.94 12.89
C ILE A 64 12.29 -4.33 12.31
N PHE A 65 13.13 -4.46 11.29
CA PHE A 65 13.42 -5.70 10.59
C PHE A 65 14.86 -6.14 10.82
N LYS A 66 15.09 -7.46 10.74
CA LYS A 66 16.42 -8.06 10.84
C LYS A 66 16.67 -8.95 9.63
N PHE A 67 17.84 -8.85 9.01
CA PHE A 67 18.23 -9.61 7.82
C PHE A 67 19.60 -10.28 7.98
N ASP A 68 19.83 -11.38 7.26
CA ASP A 68 21.16 -11.97 7.12
C ASP A 68 22.01 -11.26 6.05
N GLU A 69 23.23 -11.76 5.82
CA GLU A 69 24.16 -11.22 4.82
C GLU A 69 23.68 -11.41 3.37
N ASN A 70 22.79 -12.38 3.14
CA ASN A 70 22.19 -12.71 1.85
C ASN A 70 20.89 -11.94 1.58
N GLY A 71 20.40 -11.21 2.59
CA GLY A 71 19.14 -10.47 2.53
C GLY A 71 17.91 -11.32 2.83
N ASN A 72 18.07 -12.45 3.52
CA ASN A 72 16.96 -13.21 4.08
C ASN A 72 16.48 -12.56 5.38
N VAL A 73 15.17 -12.34 5.53
CA VAL A 73 14.59 -11.85 6.78
C VAL A 73 14.77 -12.90 7.89
N LEU A 74 15.18 -12.44 9.06
CA LEU A 74 15.43 -13.22 10.26
C LEU A 74 14.41 -12.88 11.33
N LYS A 75 14.21 -13.80 12.28
CA LYS A 75 13.33 -13.53 13.42
C LYS A 75 13.94 -12.50 14.37
N ILE A 76 13.11 -11.60 14.86
CA ILE A 76 13.39 -10.61 15.92
C ILE A 76 12.28 -10.71 16.97
N ASN A 77 12.66 -10.87 18.24
CA ASN A 77 11.72 -11.02 19.37
C ASN A 77 10.59 -12.06 19.16
N GLY A 78 10.87 -13.15 18.43
CA GLY A 78 9.92 -14.22 18.15
C GLY A 78 9.03 -14.01 16.92
N GLY A 79 9.00 -12.80 16.35
CA GLY A 79 8.34 -12.47 15.09
C GLY A 79 9.33 -12.23 13.95
N LEU A 80 8.84 -11.76 12.81
CA LEU A 80 9.69 -11.30 11.69
C LEU A 80 9.96 -9.78 11.74
N GLU A 81 9.32 -9.11 12.69
CA GLU A 81 9.27 -7.67 12.83
C GLU A 81 8.98 -7.31 14.28
N VAL A 82 9.51 -6.16 14.73
CA VAL A 82 8.99 -5.45 15.90
C VAL A 82 8.32 -4.18 15.38
N SER A 83 7.05 -3.96 15.71
CA SER A 83 6.33 -2.76 15.32
C SER A 83 5.62 -2.09 16.49
N HIS A 84 5.48 -0.78 16.39
CA HIS A 84 4.75 0.03 17.36
C HIS A 84 4.07 1.21 16.68
N TRP A 85 2.79 1.43 17.01
CA TRP A 85 1.95 2.47 16.41
C TRP A 85 1.34 3.37 17.49
N VAL A 86 1.24 4.66 17.16
CA VAL A 86 0.57 5.68 17.96
C VAL A 86 -0.52 6.33 17.09
N GLN A 87 -1.72 6.49 17.64
CA GLN A 87 -2.87 7.07 16.95
C GLN A 87 -2.81 8.60 16.93
N GLU A 88 -1.71 9.13 16.39
CA GLU A 88 -1.47 10.55 16.19
C GLU A 88 -0.78 10.78 14.84
N ALA A 89 -1.27 11.76 14.10
CA ALA A 89 -0.74 12.14 12.80
C ALA A 89 0.36 13.19 12.95
N LEU A 90 1.40 13.12 12.13
CA LEU A 90 2.44 14.15 12.11
C LEU A 90 1.88 15.54 11.75
N SER A 91 0.82 15.59 10.95
CA SER A 91 0.12 16.82 10.58
C SER A 91 -0.49 17.54 11.79
N SER A 92 -0.82 16.82 12.87
CA SER A 92 -1.28 17.43 14.12
C SER A 92 -0.24 18.33 14.78
N TYR A 93 1.04 18.18 14.40
CA TYR A 93 2.17 18.95 14.91
C TYR A 93 2.67 20.04 13.94
N ALA A 94 1.93 20.34 12.86
CA ALA A 94 2.37 21.24 11.79
C ALA A 94 2.80 22.64 12.27
N GLU A 95 2.15 23.17 13.31
CA GLU A 95 2.48 24.48 13.89
C GLU A 95 3.55 24.43 15.01
N ASN A 96 4.01 23.22 15.39
CA ASN A 96 5.03 23.03 16.43
C ASN A 96 6.06 21.94 16.06
N PRO A 97 7.05 22.26 15.21
CA PRO A 97 8.07 21.31 14.77
C PRO A 97 8.90 20.68 15.90
N ALA A 98 9.09 21.38 17.02
CA ALA A 98 9.81 20.83 18.18
C ALA A 98 9.04 19.68 18.85
N ALA A 99 7.70 19.73 18.81
CA ALA A 99 6.87 18.65 19.33
C ALA A 99 6.95 17.39 18.44
N VAL A 100 7.19 17.53 17.13
CA VAL A 100 7.45 16.39 16.23
C VAL A 100 8.66 15.59 16.71
N ALA A 101 9.74 16.26 17.12
CA ALA A 101 10.95 15.58 17.57
C ALA A 101 10.70 14.75 18.84
N ASN A 102 9.96 15.29 19.81
CA ASN A 102 9.58 14.55 21.02
C ASN A 102 8.64 13.38 20.74
N PHE A 103 7.74 13.54 19.77
CA PHE A 103 6.86 12.46 19.31
C PHE A 103 7.67 11.33 18.66
N LEU A 104 8.53 11.66 17.70
CA LEU A 104 9.39 10.67 17.03
C LEU A 104 10.40 10.03 17.98
N ALA A 105 10.86 10.74 19.02
CA ALA A 105 11.73 10.17 20.05
C ALA A 105 11.07 8.97 20.77
N GLN A 106 9.77 9.03 21.03
CA GLN A 106 9.04 7.92 21.67
C GLN A 106 9.00 6.67 20.78
N LEU A 107 8.84 6.86 19.47
CA LEU A 107 8.91 5.77 18.50
C LEU A 107 10.37 5.26 18.35
N LEU A 108 11.35 6.17 18.36
CA LEU A 108 12.77 5.82 18.29
C LEU A 108 13.24 5.00 19.49
N GLU A 109 12.72 5.25 20.69
CA GLU A 109 13.01 4.44 21.87
C GLU A 109 12.67 2.96 21.64
N LYS A 110 11.56 2.66 20.95
CA LYS A 110 11.21 1.27 20.58
C LYS A 110 12.22 0.63 19.65
N ALA A 111 12.76 1.41 18.72
CA ALA A 111 13.83 0.93 17.84
C ALA A 111 15.14 0.70 18.61
N LEU A 112 15.50 1.60 19.53
CA LEU A 112 16.70 1.47 20.37
C LEU A 112 16.62 0.25 21.30
N ASP A 113 15.43 -0.07 21.81
CA ASP A 113 15.20 -1.27 22.63
C ASP A 113 15.32 -2.57 21.80
N ALA A 114 14.91 -2.54 20.53
CA ALA A 114 14.90 -3.70 19.65
C ALA A 114 16.27 -3.97 18.99
N VAL A 115 17.06 -2.92 18.73
CA VAL A 115 18.35 -3.00 18.03
C VAL A 115 19.50 -3.03 19.04
N PRO A 116 20.36 -4.07 19.03
CA PRO A 116 21.51 -4.15 19.94
C PRO A 116 22.42 -2.93 19.86
N SER A 117 22.91 -2.41 20.99
CA SER A 117 23.63 -1.13 21.04
C SER A 117 24.85 -1.04 20.11
N HIS A 118 25.55 -2.16 19.85
CA HIS A 118 26.69 -2.19 18.94
C HIS A 118 26.29 -2.24 17.45
N ARG A 119 25.02 -2.53 17.13
CA ARG A 119 24.44 -2.49 15.78
C ARG A 119 23.79 -1.15 15.46
N GLN A 120 23.41 -0.36 16.47
CA GLN A 120 22.74 0.92 16.28
C GLN A 120 23.50 1.89 15.33
N PRO A 121 24.84 2.05 15.39
CA PRO A 121 25.56 2.96 14.50
C PRO A 121 25.57 2.55 13.02
N GLU A 122 25.32 1.28 12.72
CA GLU A 122 25.29 0.74 11.34
C GLU A 122 23.86 0.47 10.84
N THR A 123 22.85 0.73 11.67
CA THR A 123 21.44 0.47 11.37
C THR A 123 20.86 1.63 10.57
N PRO A 124 20.46 1.43 9.30
CA PRO A 124 19.79 2.47 8.53
C PRO A 124 18.40 2.76 9.10
N VAL A 125 18.03 4.04 9.01
CA VAL A 125 16.70 4.53 9.36
C VAL A 125 16.05 5.09 8.11
N LEU A 126 14.89 4.54 7.75
CA LEU A 126 14.02 5.01 6.69
C LEU A 126 12.83 5.72 7.31
N PHE A 127 12.28 6.69 6.59
CA PHE A 127 11.10 7.43 7.02
C PHE A 127 10.20 7.66 5.81
N GLY A 128 8.98 7.12 5.87
CA GLY A 128 7.93 7.37 4.89
C GLY A 128 6.76 8.09 5.55
N ALA A 129 6.30 9.16 4.93
CA ALA A 129 5.08 9.85 5.32
C ALA A 129 4.10 9.86 4.16
N ILE A 130 2.92 9.30 4.40
CA ILE A 130 1.80 9.29 3.48
C ILE A 130 1.03 10.61 3.70
N ASP A 131 1.39 11.64 2.93
CA ASP A 131 0.77 12.96 2.97
C ASP A 131 -0.34 13.13 1.92
N GLU A 132 -1.27 14.06 2.15
CA GLU A 132 -2.25 14.57 1.19
C GLU A 132 -1.58 15.15 -0.08
N LEU A 133 -0.32 15.57 -0.04
CA LEU A 133 0.46 15.97 -1.23
C LEU A 133 1.28 14.83 -1.86
N PHE A 134 1.39 13.69 -1.18
CA PHE A 134 1.94 12.44 -1.73
C PHE A 134 1.04 11.90 -2.88
N LEU A 135 -0.16 12.49 -3.03
CA LEU A 135 -1.10 12.37 -4.15
C LEU A 135 -0.58 12.90 -5.50
N LEU A 136 0.65 13.43 -5.59
CA LEU A 136 1.21 14.06 -6.80
C LEU A 136 2.62 13.58 -7.21
N GLY A 137 2.98 12.31 -7.01
CA GLY A 137 4.05 11.70 -7.82
C GLY A 137 5.01 10.70 -7.16
N GLU A 138 4.90 10.42 -5.85
CA GLU A 138 5.74 9.39 -5.18
C GLU A 138 4.99 8.08 -4.87
N GLU A 139 3.74 7.92 -5.32
CA GLU A 139 3.01 6.65 -5.24
C GLU A 139 3.74 5.48 -5.93
N LYS A 140 4.74 5.75 -6.78
CA LYS A 140 5.53 4.74 -7.47
C LYS A 140 6.20 3.77 -6.49
N TYR A 141 6.71 4.25 -5.36
CA TYR A 141 7.49 3.42 -4.44
C TYR A 141 6.59 2.45 -3.67
N ASP A 142 5.53 2.91 -3.02
CA ASP A 142 4.63 2.02 -2.25
C ASP A 142 4.09 0.84 -3.09
N LYS A 143 3.77 1.10 -4.36
CA LYS A 143 3.36 0.09 -5.35
C LYS A 143 4.39 -1.02 -5.52
N ILE A 144 5.64 -0.61 -5.72
CA ILE A 144 6.78 -1.48 -6.00
C ILE A 144 7.13 -2.30 -4.76
N LEU A 145 7.13 -1.65 -3.61
CA LEU A 145 7.53 -2.27 -2.35
C LEU A 145 6.51 -3.34 -1.91
N GLY A 146 5.22 -3.14 -2.17
CA GLY A 146 4.18 -4.15 -1.89
C GLY A 146 4.32 -5.42 -2.76
N VAL A 147 4.53 -5.26 -4.07
CA VAL A 147 4.69 -6.41 -4.98
C VAL A 147 6.00 -7.16 -4.75
N ASP A 148 7.08 -6.46 -4.44
CA ASP A 148 8.37 -7.07 -4.08
C ASP A 148 8.26 -7.82 -2.75
N THR A 149 7.55 -7.26 -1.77
CA THR A 149 7.28 -7.92 -0.48
C THR A 149 6.60 -9.27 -0.68
N ILE A 150 5.48 -9.32 -1.40
CA ILE A 150 4.77 -10.59 -1.62
C ILE A 150 5.66 -11.58 -2.38
N ASN A 151 6.27 -11.16 -3.48
CA ASN A 151 7.08 -12.08 -4.29
C ASN A 151 8.32 -12.58 -3.55
N TYR A 152 8.92 -11.76 -2.70
CA TYR A 152 10.02 -12.17 -1.84
C TYR A 152 9.57 -13.20 -0.80
N LEU A 153 8.52 -12.88 -0.02
CA LEU A 153 8.06 -13.73 1.08
C LEU A 153 7.55 -15.09 0.57
N MET A 154 7.04 -15.13 -0.66
CA MET A 154 6.61 -16.36 -1.33
C MET A 154 7.73 -17.13 -2.04
N GLY A 155 8.95 -16.58 -2.09
CA GLY A 155 10.08 -17.21 -2.80
C GLY A 155 9.94 -17.21 -4.32
N ASN A 156 9.21 -16.24 -4.88
CA ASN A 156 9.01 -16.10 -6.32
C ASN A 156 10.13 -15.28 -7.00
N LEU A 157 10.97 -14.60 -6.23
CA LEU A 157 12.14 -13.86 -6.72
C LEU A 157 13.36 -14.78 -6.92
N GLY A 158 14.41 -14.25 -7.55
CA GLY A 158 15.63 -15.01 -7.88
C GLY A 158 15.51 -15.95 -9.09
N GLY A 159 14.42 -15.89 -9.86
CA GLY A 159 14.19 -16.71 -11.06
C GLY A 159 13.55 -15.96 -12.23
N ASP A 160 12.75 -16.67 -13.03
CA ASP A 160 12.01 -16.08 -14.16
C ASP A 160 10.81 -15.27 -13.67
N TYR A 161 10.59 -14.08 -14.25
CA TYR A 161 9.45 -13.21 -13.93
C TYR A 161 8.10 -13.90 -14.14
N THR A 162 8.02 -14.95 -14.97
CA THR A 162 6.79 -15.73 -15.16
C THR A 162 6.33 -16.46 -13.89
N LYS A 163 7.18 -16.56 -12.87
CA LYS A 163 6.83 -17.16 -11.57
C LYS A 163 6.29 -16.14 -10.56
N THR A 164 6.48 -14.86 -10.82
CA THR A 164 5.99 -13.78 -9.95
C THR A 164 4.47 -13.67 -9.99
N VAL A 165 3.91 -13.01 -8.99
CA VAL A 165 2.50 -12.67 -8.91
C VAL A 165 2.31 -11.16 -9.11
N ALA A 166 1.18 -10.81 -9.72
CA ALA A 166 0.67 -9.45 -9.75
C ALA A 166 -0.02 -9.10 -8.45
N VAL A 167 0.11 -7.85 -8.02
CA VAL A 167 -0.55 -7.32 -6.83
C VAL A 167 -1.43 -6.15 -7.24
N LEU A 168 -2.70 -6.24 -6.87
CA LEU A 168 -3.66 -5.16 -6.96
C LEU A 168 -4.00 -4.72 -5.53
N THR A 169 -3.73 -3.46 -5.24
CA THR A 169 -3.90 -2.86 -3.91
C THR A 169 -4.97 -1.80 -3.97
N GLN A 170 -5.90 -1.81 -3.02
CA GLN A 170 -6.86 -0.72 -2.84
C GLN A 170 -6.55 0.02 -1.55
N GLU A 171 -6.02 1.23 -1.68
CA GLU A 171 -5.81 2.16 -0.57
C GLU A 171 -7.04 3.06 -0.39
N ALA A 172 -6.99 3.96 0.59
CA ALA A 172 -8.05 4.95 0.83
C ALA A 172 -8.27 5.89 -0.38
N ALA A 173 -7.18 6.34 -0.99
CA ALA A 173 -7.17 7.40 -2.02
C ALA A 173 -6.94 6.89 -3.45
N SER A 174 -6.26 5.75 -3.62
CA SER A 174 -5.99 5.18 -4.94
C SER A 174 -6.15 3.67 -4.98
N VAL A 175 -6.40 3.12 -6.17
CA VAL A 175 -6.14 1.71 -6.46
C VAL A 175 -4.85 1.62 -7.25
N GLN A 176 -4.16 0.50 -7.12
CA GLN A 176 -2.84 0.31 -7.69
C GLN A 176 -2.73 -1.08 -8.31
N MET A 177 -1.94 -1.18 -9.37
CA MET A 177 -1.60 -2.44 -10.02
C MET A 177 -0.10 -2.47 -10.26
N ALA A 178 0.56 -3.53 -9.78
CA ALA A 178 1.98 -3.77 -10.02
C ALA A 178 2.26 -5.23 -10.34
N TYR A 179 3.07 -5.49 -11.37
CA TYR A 179 3.46 -6.84 -11.77
C TYR A 179 4.67 -6.86 -12.72
N ALA A 180 5.42 -7.96 -12.72
CA ALA A 180 6.62 -8.07 -13.55
C ALA A 180 6.26 -8.30 -15.02
N VAL A 181 6.99 -7.64 -15.92
CA VAL A 181 6.82 -7.72 -17.37
C VAL A 181 8.09 -8.22 -18.05
N SER A 182 7.95 -8.73 -19.28
CA SER A 182 9.11 -9.08 -20.09
C SER A 182 9.97 -7.84 -20.42
N ALA A 183 11.27 -8.04 -20.62
CA ALA A 183 12.16 -6.98 -21.12
C ALA A 183 11.64 -6.33 -22.42
N LYS A 184 10.98 -7.12 -23.29
CA LYS A 184 10.35 -6.60 -24.51
C LYS A 184 9.17 -5.67 -24.22
N ALA A 185 8.31 -6.02 -23.26
CA ALA A 185 7.22 -5.14 -22.86
C ALA A 185 7.75 -3.85 -22.23
N ALA A 186 8.78 -3.96 -21.39
CA ALA A 186 9.47 -2.82 -20.79
C ALA A 186 10.06 -1.85 -21.83
N MET A 187 10.78 -2.36 -22.82
CA MET A 187 11.35 -1.54 -23.90
C MET A 187 10.30 -0.85 -24.78
N ASN A 188 9.08 -1.40 -24.86
CA ASN A 188 7.99 -0.85 -25.65
C ASN A 188 6.98 -0.06 -24.79
N ALA A 189 7.31 0.20 -23.51
CA ALA A 189 6.43 0.94 -22.63
C ALA A 189 6.26 2.39 -23.14
N PRO A 190 5.01 2.91 -23.15
CA PRO A 190 4.76 4.30 -23.49
C PRO A 190 5.35 5.22 -22.42
N LYS A 191 5.76 6.42 -22.84
CA LYS A 191 6.15 7.49 -21.91
C LYS A 191 4.91 8.24 -21.44
N PHE A 192 4.82 8.54 -20.16
CA PHE A 192 3.73 9.34 -19.63
C PHE A 192 3.91 10.81 -20.06
N PRO A 193 2.85 11.54 -20.45
CA PRO A 193 2.96 12.96 -20.82
C PRO A 193 3.52 13.86 -19.71
N SER A 194 3.28 13.51 -18.44
CA SER A 194 3.80 14.18 -17.24
C SER A 194 5.29 13.89 -16.96
N GLY A 195 5.90 12.92 -17.65
CA GLY A 195 7.28 12.49 -17.44
C GLY A 195 7.46 11.28 -16.51
N GLU A 196 6.38 10.77 -15.90
CA GLU A 196 6.43 9.53 -15.11
C GLU A 196 6.69 8.28 -15.99
N GLU A 197 7.27 7.24 -15.39
CA GLU A 197 7.55 5.97 -16.07
C GLU A 197 6.71 4.85 -15.47
N TYR A 198 5.95 4.15 -16.33
CA TYR A 198 5.19 2.95 -15.98
C TYR A 198 6.06 1.77 -15.54
N ILE A 199 7.34 1.76 -15.95
CA ILE A 199 8.26 0.67 -15.73
C ILE A 199 9.35 1.09 -14.76
N THR A 200 9.69 0.21 -13.84
CA THR A 200 10.89 0.33 -13.00
C THR A 200 11.74 -0.92 -13.16
N ALA A 201 13.04 -0.73 -13.36
CA ALA A 201 13.98 -1.84 -13.42
C ALA A 201 14.62 -2.03 -12.05
N HIS A 202 14.60 -3.26 -11.53
CA HIS A 202 15.23 -3.62 -10.26
C HIS A 202 16.12 -4.84 -10.42
N HIS A 203 17.19 -4.88 -9.63
CA HIS A 203 18.09 -6.03 -9.53
C HIS A 203 17.91 -6.68 -8.16
N ILE A 204 17.21 -7.82 -8.12
CA ILE A 204 16.89 -8.53 -6.87
C ILE A 204 17.33 -9.98 -6.99
N GLN A 205 18.07 -10.48 -5.99
CA GLN A 205 18.60 -11.85 -5.94
C GLN A 205 19.27 -12.28 -7.25
N SER A 206 20.21 -11.45 -7.75
CA SER A 206 21.00 -11.69 -8.97
C SER A 206 20.22 -11.71 -10.29
N ASN A 207 18.94 -11.30 -10.30
CA ASN A 207 18.11 -11.23 -11.51
C ASN A 207 17.59 -9.82 -11.75
N ASN A 208 17.43 -9.47 -13.03
CA ASN A 208 16.83 -8.21 -13.44
C ASN A 208 15.33 -8.39 -13.64
N TYR A 209 14.54 -7.59 -12.93
CA TYR A 209 13.09 -7.52 -13.10
C TYR A 209 12.72 -6.16 -13.71
N TYR A 210 11.73 -6.18 -14.59
CA TYR A 210 11.07 -4.98 -15.08
C TYR A 210 9.66 -5.00 -14.52
N LEU A 211 9.36 -4.05 -13.66
CA LEU A 211 8.10 -4.00 -12.95
C LEU A 211 7.22 -2.92 -13.57
N TYR A 212 6.06 -3.33 -14.09
CA TYR A 212 5.00 -2.39 -14.37
C TYR A 212 4.35 -1.98 -13.06
N SER A 213 4.11 -0.69 -12.87
CA SER A 213 3.36 -0.16 -11.74
C SER A 213 2.55 1.06 -12.17
N HIS A 214 1.28 1.10 -11.78
CA HIS A 214 0.45 2.30 -11.95
C HIS A 214 -0.52 2.44 -10.78
N GLY A 215 -0.84 3.69 -10.45
CA GLY A 215 -1.83 4.02 -9.42
C GLY A 215 -2.85 4.97 -10.01
N TYR A 216 -4.08 4.74 -9.60
CA TYR A 216 -5.27 5.37 -10.11
C TYR A 216 -5.84 6.20 -8.97
N PHE A 217 -5.55 7.49 -8.99
CA PHE A 217 -6.17 8.48 -8.12
C PHE A 217 -7.27 9.22 -8.89
N PRO A 218 -8.43 9.54 -8.29
CA PRO A 218 -8.87 9.28 -6.92
C PRO A 218 -9.77 8.03 -6.81
N TYR A 219 -9.25 6.85 -7.15
CA TYR A 219 -10.03 5.61 -7.25
C TYR A 219 -9.85 4.66 -6.05
N GLY A 220 -9.40 5.14 -4.89
CA GLY A 220 -9.31 4.33 -3.67
C GLY A 220 -10.66 4.07 -2.99
N ALA A 221 -10.66 3.31 -1.89
CA ALA A 221 -11.86 2.88 -1.17
C ALA A 221 -12.79 4.02 -0.73
N TYR A 222 -12.26 5.15 -0.27
CA TYR A 222 -13.07 6.28 0.19
C TYR A 222 -13.20 7.38 -0.86
N SER A 223 -12.09 7.70 -1.53
CA SER A 223 -12.04 8.67 -2.62
C SER A 223 -13.04 8.36 -3.75
N VAL A 224 -13.16 7.09 -4.15
CA VAL A 224 -14.03 6.73 -5.27
C VAL A 224 -15.51 6.96 -4.98
N ARG A 225 -15.93 6.95 -3.71
CA ARG A 225 -17.30 7.31 -3.33
C ARG A 225 -17.63 8.70 -3.84
N THR A 226 -16.69 9.64 -3.76
CA THR A 226 -16.86 11.00 -4.27
C THR A 226 -17.01 11.04 -5.80
N GLU A 227 -16.25 10.21 -6.52
CA GLU A 227 -16.33 10.12 -7.98
C GLU A 227 -17.67 9.52 -8.44
N ILE A 228 -18.15 8.49 -7.74
CA ILE A 228 -19.45 7.85 -8.03
C ILE A 228 -20.60 8.83 -7.76
N LEU A 229 -20.51 9.62 -6.69
CA LEU A 229 -21.53 10.59 -6.30
C LEU A 229 -21.69 11.75 -7.29
N LYS A 230 -20.67 12.05 -8.12
CA LYS A 230 -20.78 13.04 -9.21
C LYS A 230 -21.79 12.66 -10.29
N TYR A 231 -22.12 11.37 -10.43
CA TYR A 231 -23.06 10.85 -11.44
C TYR A 231 -24.46 10.59 -10.86
N THR A 232 -24.83 11.34 -9.82
CA THR A 232 -26.18 11.29 -9.24
C THR A 232 -27.05 12.37 -9.89
N ASN A 233 -28.36 12.14 -9.98
CA ASN A 233 -29.31 13.11 -10.57
C ASN A 233 -29.66 14.25 -9.58
N ASP A 234 -28.65 14.77 -8.87
CA ASP A 234 -28.71 15.90 -7.91
C ASP A 234 -29.69 15.79 -6.73
N SER A 235 -30.39 14.67 -6.57
CA SER A 235 -31.40 14.49 -5.50
C SER A 235 -31.26 13.20 -4.69
N TYR A 236 -30.64 12.17 -5.27
CA TYR A 236 -30.43 10.88 -4.62
C TYR A 236 -29.48 10.00 -5.42
N THR A 237 -28.94 8.96 -4.78
CA THR A 237 -28.12 7.91 -5.38
C THR A 237 -28.79 6.54 -5.25
N TYR A 238 -28.51 5.66 -6.22
CA TYR A 238 -28.92 4.25 -6.20
C TYR A 238 -27.86 3.34 -5.56
N CYS A 239 -26.76 3.91 -5.07
CA CYS A 239 -25.63 3.15 -4.53
C CYS A 239 -25.63 3.02 -3.00
N VAL A 240 -26.48 3.75 -2.29
CA VAL A 240 -26.53 3.72 -0.82
C VAL A 240 -27.80 3.06 -0.31
N THR A 241 -27.69 2.42 0.85
CA THR A 241 -28.76 1.66 1.48
C THR A 241 -30.00 2.52 1.72
N ASN A 242 -31.17 1.93 1.51
CA ASN A 242 -32.45 2.64 1.65
C ASN A 242 -32.61 3.28 3.04
N GLY A 243 -33.13 4.51 3.05
CA GLY A 243 -33.33 5.31 4.27
C GLY A 243 -32.12 6.14 4.72
N TYR A 244 -30.97 6.04 4.06
CA TYR A 244 -29.82 6.90 4.35
C TYR A 244 -30.03 8.31 3.79
N ASP A 245 -29.87 9.34 4.62
CA ASP A 245 -29.94 10.76 4.26
C ASP A 245 -29.04 11.57 5.20
N GLU A 246 -27.74 11.56 4.91
CA GLU A 246 -26.72 12.23 5.73
C GLU A 246 -25.65 12.91 4.87
N GLN A 247 -24.69 13.54 5.53
CA GLN A 247 -23.54 14.18 4.89
C GLN A 247 -22.32 13.26 4.95
N PHE A 248 -21.66 13.09 3.80
CA PHE A 248 -20.36 12.49 3.69
C PHE A 248 -19.31 13.59 3.62
N ASN A 249 -18.45 13.68 4.63
CA ASN A 249 -17.31 14.61 4.63
C ASN A 249 -16.07 13.86 4.14
N TYR A 250 -15.51 14.31 3.02
CA TYR A 250 -14.26 13.80 2.49
C TYR A 250 -13.28 14.96 2.35
N TYR A 251 -12.30 15.03 3.25
CA TYR A 251 -11.27 16.08 3.29
C TYR A 251 -11.82 17.53 3.28
N GLY A 252 -12.90 17.78 4.00
CA GLY A 252 -13.52 19.10 4.11
C GLY A 252 -14.54 19.41 3.03
N GLU A 253 -14.63 18.58 1.98
CA GLU A 253 -15.70 18.62 1.00
C GLU A 253 -16.91 17.83 1.51
N ILE A 254 -18.08 18.49 1.50
CA ILE A 254 -19.32 17.92 2.02
C ILE A 254 -20.20 17.47 0.86
N TYR A 255 -20.51 16.18 0.84
CA TYR A 255 -21.43 15.57 -0.11
C TYR A 255 -22.74 15.26 0.60
N ASN A 256 -23.85 15.78 0.10
CA ASN A 256 -25.18 15.39 0.57
C ASN A 256 -25.54 14.04 -0.06
N VAL A 257 -25.63 12.99 0.77
CA VAL A 257 -25.85 11.63 0.30
C VAL A 257 -27.23 11.16 0.74
N ARG A 258 -28.13 11.08 -0.24
CA ARG A 258 -29.50 10.60 -0.04
C ARG A 258 -29.77 9.33 -0.84
N ALA A 259 -30.32 8.31 -0.19
CA ALA A 259 -30.81 7.11 -0.85
C ALA A 259 -31.99 7.44 -1.78
N SER A 260 -32.07 6.76 -2.93
CA SER A 260 -33.25 6.86 -3.78
C SER A 260 -34.52 6.45 -3.01
N PRO A 261 -35.70 7.08 -3.24
CA PRO A 261 -36.95 6.63 -2.64
C PRO A 261 -37.33 5.17 -2.95
N SER A 262 -36.78 4.60 -4.04
CA SER A 262 -36.94 3.19 -4.39
C SER A 262 -35.89 2.26 -3.74
N GLY A 263 -35.00 2.80 -2.91
CA GLY A 263 -33.81 2.11 -2.40
C GLY A 263 -32.68 2.00 -3.42
N SER A 264 -31.61 1.32 -3.02
CA SER A 264 -30.46 1.00 -3.86
C SER A 264 -30.83 0.05 -5.01
N SER A 265 -30.00 0.04 -6.06
CA SER A 265 -30.14 -0.85 -7.22
C SER A 265 -28.76 -1.16 -7.77
N TYR A 266 -28.44 -2.46 -7.88
CA TYR A 266 -27.16 -2.91 -8.41
C TYR A 266 -26.91 -2.38 -9.83
N GLU A 267 -27.89 -2.47 -10.73
CA GLU A 267 -27.74 -2.10 -12.14
C GLU A 267 -27.51 -0.60 -12.30
N LYS A 268 -28.30 0.21 -11.58
CA LYS A 268 -28.18 1.67 -11.63
C LYS A 268 -26.92 2.16 -10.93
N CYS A 269 -26.55 1.54 -9.81
CA CYS A 269 -25.31 1.86 -9.13
C CYS A 269 -24.10 1.50 -10.01
N ARG A 270 -24.11 0.31 -10.62
CA ARG A 270 -23.03 -0.11 -11.53
C ARG A 270 -22.92 0.82 -12.72
N ALA A 271 -24.01 1.30 -13.30
CA ALA A 271 -23.96 2.30 -14.36
C ALA A 271 -23.19 3.56 -13.93
N ASN A 272 -23.44 4.08 -12.72
CA ASN A 272 -22.72 5.22 -12.16
C ASN A 272 -21.25 4.91 -11.89
N VAL A 273 -20.95 3.71 -11.39
CA VAL A 273 -19.57 3.27 -11.15
C VAL A 273 -18.78 3.17 -12.47
N LEU A 274 -19.37 2.65 -13.54
CA LEU A 274 -18.71 2.57 -14.85
C LEU A 274 -18.46 3.95 -15.46
N LEU A 275 -19.34 4.92 -15.20
CA LEU A 275 -19.11 6.31 -15.57
C LEU A 275 -17.95 6.91 -14.75
N ALA A 276 -17.92 6.67 -13.45
CA ALA A 276 -16.86 7.13 -12.56
C ALA A 276 -15.49 6.56 -12.95
N LEU A 277 -15.41 5.28 -13.31
CA LEU A 277 -14.20 4.64 -13.83
C LEU A 277 -13.72 5.22 -15.17
N ASN A 278 -14.51 6.05 -15.84
CA ASN A 278 -14.16 6.66 -17.12
C ASN A 278 -13.67 5.63 -18.17
N LEU A 279 -14.39 4.52 -18.31
CA LEU A 279 -14.01 3.41 -19.20
C LEU A 279 -13.91 3.81 -20.69
N ASN A 280 -14.55 4.91 -21.07
CA ASN A 280 -14.53 5.45 -22.44
C ASN A 280 -13.42 6.49 -22.66
N ALA A 281 -12.53 6.69 -21.69
CA ALA A 281 -11.37 7.56 -21.85
C ALA A 281 -10.55 7.17 -23.09
N THR A 282 -10.05 8.17 -23.80
CA THR A 282 -9.24 7.94 -25.00
C THR A 282 -7.97 7.17 -24.64
N CYS A 283 -7.83 5.96 -25.18
CA CYS A 283 -6.60 5.19 -25.07
C CYS A 283 -5.62 5.58 -26.18
N TYR A 284 -4.56 6.31 -25.83
CA TYR A 284 -3.52 6.75 -26.79
C TYR A 284 -2.46 5.67 -27.07
N VAL A 285 -2.60 4.50 -26.45
CA VAL A 285 -1.68 3.37 -26.56
C VAL A 285 -2.46 2.13 -26.99
N LYS A 286 -1.78 0.99 -27.16
CA LYS A 286 -2.41 -0.21 -27.73
C LYS A 286 -3.60 -0.72 -26.91
N ASN A 287 -3.42 -0.86 -25.61
CA ASN A 287 -4.44 -1.36 -24.68
C ASN A 287 -4.38 -0.54 -23.39
N CYS A 288 -5.53 -0.12 -22.90
CA CYS A 288 -5.67 0.58 -21.63
C CYS A 288 -6.53 -0.22 -20.66
N THR A 289 -6.45 0.13 -19.38
CA THR A 289 -7.43 -0.31 -18.38
C THR A 289 -8.62 0.65 -18.42
N PHE A 290 -8.65 1.60 -17.50
CA PHE A 290 -9.63 2.65 -17.37
C PHE A 290 -8.91 3.99 -17.26
N ASP A 291 -9.66 5.09 -17.45
CA ASP A 291 -9.13 6.45 -17.45
C ASP A 291 -7.94 6.68 -18.42
N GLY A 292 -7.88 5.88 -19.50
CA GLY A 292 -6.86 6.00 -20.54
C GLY A 292 -5.46 5.52 -20.14
N ALA A 293 -5.31 4.88 -18.97
CA ALA A 293 -4.03 4.37 -18.47
C ALA A 293 -3.60 3.10 -19.22
N TRP A 294 -2.33 3.03 -19.58
CA TRP A 294 -1.77 1.83 -20.24
C TRP A 294 -1.87 0.61 -19.33
N ASN A 295 -2.27 -0.54 -19.85
CA ASN A 295 -2.47 -1.74 -19.03
C ASN A 295 -1.20 -2.55 -18.70
N GLY A 296 -0.02 -2.02 -19.00
CA GLY A 296 1.28 -2.71 -18.81
C GLY A 296 1.58 -3.82 -19.81
N GLY A 297 0.72 -4.07 -20.79
CA GLY A 297 0.92 -5.08 -21.84
C GLY A 297 0.63 -6.53 -21.45
N GLY A 298 0.18 -6.78 -20.22
CA GLY A 298 -0.14 -8.11 -19.68
C GLY A 298 1.04 -9.09 -19.67
N GLY A 299 0.74 -10.37 -19.89
CA GLY A 299 1.73 -11.45 -19.93
C GLY A 299 1.79 -12.29 -18.65
N ALA A 300 2.82 -13.14 -18.55
CA ALA A 300 2.91 -14.18 -17.52
C ALA A 300 2.95 -13.64 -16.07
N GLY A 301 3.53 -12.46 -15.84
CA GLY A 301 3.53 -11.85 -14.50
C GLY A 301 2.14 -11.43 -14.01
N LEU A 302 1.13 -11.38 -14.90
CA LEU A 302 -0.27 -11.10 -14.57
C LEU A 302 -1.11 -12.39 -14.49
N GLU A 303 -0.50 -13.57 -14.63
CA GLU A 303 -1.23 -14.84 -14.60
C GLU A 303 -1.83 -15.14 -13.22
N LYS A 304 -1.10 -14.83 -12.15
CA LYS A 304 -1.56 -14.96 -10.76
C LYS A 304 -1.74 -13.56 -10.17
N ILE A 305 -2.92 -13.30 -9.60
CA ILE A 305 -3.31 -11.98 -9.12
C ILE A 305 -3.66 -12.06 -7.64
N TYR A 306 -3.05 -11.17 -6.88
CA TYR A 306 -3.19 -11.04 -5.43
C TYR A 306 -3.89 -9.72 -5.13
N LEU A 307 -4.96 -9.78 -4.35
CA LEU A 307 -5.75 -8.63 -3.91
C LEU A 307 -5.41 -8.30 -2.46
N THR A 308 -5.03 -7.06 -2.18
CA THR A 308 -4.62 -6.61 -0.85
C THR A 308 -5.47 -5.43 -0.35
N ASN A 309 -5.35 -5.13 0.94
CA ASN A 309 -5.93 -3.95 1.58
C ASN A 309 -7.44 -3.84 1.37
N GLY A 310 -7.95 -2.74 0.81
CA GLY A 310 -9.39 -2.52 0.61
C GLY A 310 -10.11 -3.70 -0.05
N PHE A 311 -9.50 -4.33 -1.06
CA PHE A 311 -10.08 -5.51 -1.71
C PHE A 311 -10.25 -6.69 -0.75
N HIS A 312 -9.19 -6.99 0.02
CA HIS A 312 -9.23 -8.04 1.03
C HIS A 312 -10.22 -7.70 2.15
N ASN A 313 -10.15 -6.47 2.69
CA ASN A 313 -10.93 -6.02 3.82
C ASN A 313 -12.42 -6.00 3.50
N THR A 314 -12.84 -5.42 2.37
CA THR A 314 -14.23 -5.48 1.92
C THR A 314 -14.70 -6.91 1.74
N GLY A 315 -13.87 -7.80 1.19
CA GLY A 315 -14.18 -9.22 1.08
C GLY A 315 -14.35 -9.90 2.44
N ALA A 316 -13.56 -9.51 3.44
CA ALA A 316 -13.62 -10.04 4.79
C ALA A 316 -14.84 -9.53 5.58
N ASP A 317 -15.22 -8.26 5.37
CA ASP A 317 -16.41 -7.64 5.98
C ASP A 317 -17.71 -8.35 5.56
N VAL A 318 -17.72 -8.94 4.36
CA VAL A 318 -18.88 -9.67 3.81
C VAL A 318 -18.68 -11.17 3.71
N SER A 319 -17.71 -11.72 4.44
CA SER A 319 -17.44 -13.16 4.53
C SER A 319 -17.08 -13.89 3.22
N ILE A 320 -16.67 -13.15 2.17
CA ILE A 320 -16.01 -13.75 0.99
C ILE A 320 -14.60 -14.23 1.38
N VAL A 321 -13.90 -13.43 2.19
CA VAL A 321 -12.55 -13.71 2.66
C VAL A 321 -12.59 -14.18 4.12
N ASN A 322 -11.86 -15.25 4.42
CA ASN A 322 -11.80 -15.78 5.78
C ASN A 322 -10.69 -15.08 6.59
N ARG A 323 -11.08 -14.23 7.55
CA ARG A 323 -10.16 -13.48 8.43
C ARG A 323 -9.20 -14.35 9.24
N SER A 324 -9.55 -15.62 9.50
CA SER A 324 -8.70 -16.54 10.25
C SER A 324 -7.60 -17.18 9.38
N LYS A 325 -7.63 -16.97 8.06
CA LYS A 325 -6.60 -17.43 7.14
C LYS A 325 -5.75 -16.24 6.70
N THR A 326 -4.48 -16.51 6.38
CA THR A 326 -3.59 -15.49 5.80
C THR A 326 -3.98 -15.12 4.37
N SER A 327 -4.59 -16.05 3.64
CA SER A 327 -5.08 -15.84 2.28
C SER A 327 -6.36 -16.62 2.00
N THR A 328 -7.14 -16.13 1.03
CA THR A 328 -8.34 -16.81 0.51
C THR A 328 -8.36 -16.74 -1.02
N ASP A 329 -8.40 -17.90 -1.67
CA ASP A 329 -8.68 -17.98 -3.10
C ASP A 329 -10.18 -17.79 -3.35
N LEU A 330 -10.51 -16.90 -4.28
CA LEU A 330 -11.88 -16.50 -4.60
C LEU A 330 -12.07 -16.23 -6.08
N LYS A 331 -13.33 -16.19 -6.53
CA LYS A 331 -13.70 -15.71 -7.87
C LYS A 331 -14.33 -14.32 -7.76
N LEU A 332 -14.01 -13.42 -8.70
CA LEU A 332 -14.54 -12.05 -8.68
C LEU A 332 -16.08 -12.00 -8.76
N LEU A 333 -16.70 -13.00 -9.38
CA LEU A 333 -18.15 -13.22 -9.40
C LEU A 333 -18.79 -13.33 -8.00
N GLU A 334 -18.02 -13.62 -6.95
CA GLU A 334 -18.51 -13.64 -5.56
C GLU A 334 -18.79 -12.21 -5.07
N TYR A 335 -17.93 -11.24 -5.39
CA TYR A 335 -18.22 -9.83 -5.10
C TYR A 335 -19.49 -9.35 -5.80
N GLU A 336 -19.71 -9.72 -7.07
CA GLU A 336 -20.95 -9.35 -7.78
C GLU A 336 -22.21 -9.92 -7.10
N LYS A 337 -22.17 -11.19 -6.69
CA LYS A 337 -23.29 -11.85 -6.01
C LYS A 337 -23.63 -11.14 -4.71
N VAL A 338 -22.61 -10.84 -3.89
CA VAL A 338 -22.81 -10.16 -2.62
C VAL A 338 -23.22 -8.70 -2.83
N ALA A 339 -22.69 -8.01 -3.85
CA ALA A 339 -23.13 -6.67 -4.24
C ALA A 339 -24.64 -6.64 -4.53
N LYS A 340 -25.16 -7.61 -5.30
CA LYS A 340 -26.59 -7.71 -5.60
C LYS A 340 -27.44 -7.92 -4.34
N VAL A 341 -26.95 -8.69 -3.37
CA VAL A 341 -27.62 -8.90 -2.08
C VAL A 341 -27.60 -7.60 -1.26
N SER A 342 -26.44 -6.96 -1.12
CA SER A 342 -26.29 -5.69 -0.38
C SER A 342 -27.17 -4.59 -0.97
N CYS A 343 -27.19 -4.43 -2.29
CA CYS A 343 -28.03 -3.45 -2.98
C CYS A 343 -29.54 -3.77 -2.92
N ALA A 344 -29.94 -4.94 -2.42
CA ALA A 344 -31.36 -5.30 -2.27
C ALA A 344 -31.94 -4.93 -0.89
N ALA A 345 -31.08 -4.65 0.10
CA ALA A 345 -31.47 -4.35 1.47
C ALA A 345 -32.43 -3.15 1.55
N LYS A 346 -33.51 -3.29 2.33
CA LYS A 346 -34.60 -2.30 2.46
C LYS A 346 -34.39 -1.30 3.59
N SER A 347 -33.42 -1.52 4.46
CA SER A 347 -33.03 -0.59 5.51
C SER A 347 -31.59 -0.85 5.96
N LEU A 348 -31.03 0.10 6.71
CA LEU A 348 -29.74 -0.08 7.39
C LEU A 348 -29.79 -1.23 8.41
N GLU A 349 -30.92 -1.44 9.09
CA GLU A 349 -31.10 -2.55 10.02
C GLU A 349 -31.04 -3.91 9.30
N GLU A 350 -31.71 -4.03 8.16
CA GLU A 350 -31.65 -5.25 7.34
C GLU A 350 -30.23 -5.48 6.81
N ALA A 351 -29.57 -4.43 6.32
CA ALA A 351 -28.18 -4.51 5.88
C ALA A 351 -27.25 -4.97 7.02
N HIS A 352 -27.42 -4.45 8.23
CA HIS A 352 -26.62 -4.84 9.40
C HIS A 352 -26.84 -6.30 9.78
N ASN A 353 -28.09 -6.77 9.74
CA ASN A 353 -28.41 -8.17 10.04
C ASN A 353 -27.82 -9.13 8.99
N MET A 354 -27.73 -8.71 7.73
CA MET A 354 -27.08 -9.50 6.67
C MET A 354 -25.55 -9.46 6.75
N PHE A 355 -24.98 -8.33 7.16
CA PHE A 355 -23.54 -8.07 7.17
C PHE A 355 -23.09 -7.50 8.53
N PRO A 356 -23.11 -8.31 9.61
CA PRO A 356 -22.85 -7.83 10.96
C PRO A 356 -21.39 -7.40 11.19
N ASP A 357 -20.46 -7.91 10.37
CA ASP A 357 -19.03 -7.61 10.48
C ASP A 357 -18.63 -6.31 9.76
N VAL A 358 -19.57 -5.68 9.02
CA VAL A 358 -19.32 -4.39 8.35
C VAL A 358 -19.40 -3.26 9.38
N PRO A 359 -18.39 -2.36 9.45
CA PRO A 359 -18.46 -1.19 10.31
C PRO A 359 -19.70 -0.33 10.05
N LEU A 360 -20.36 0.14 11.12
CA LEU A 360 -21.60 0.92 11.00
C LEU A 360 -21.45 2.18 10.15
N ALA A 361 -20.26 2.79 10.13
CA ALA A 361 -19.97 3.97 9.31
C ALA A 361 -19.93 3.66 7.80
N ASP A 362 -19.59 2.42 7.43
CA ASP A 362 -19.47 1.97 6.04
C ASP A 362 -20.72 1.24 5.54
N LEU A 363 -21.55 0.74 6.44
CA LEU A 363 -22.76 0.01 6.12
C LEU A 363 -23.71 0.74 5.13
N PRO A 364 -23.90 2.08 5.19
CA PRO A 364 -24.70 2.78 4.18
C PRO A 364 -24.13 2.69 2.76
N TYR A 365 -22.81 2.53 2.64
CA TYR A 365 -22.06 2.56 1.38
C TYR A 365 -21.73 1.15 0.85
N LEU A 366 -22.04 0.09 1.59
CA LEU A 366 -21.65 -1.28 1.24
C LEU A 366 -22.07 -1.70 -0.19
N CYS A 367 -23.27 -1.31 -0.63
CA CYS A 367 -23.71 -1.55 -2.01
C CYS A 367 -22.78 -0.85 -3.03
N MET A 368 -22.46 0.42 -2.79
CA MET A 368 -21.53 1.20 -3.61
C MET A 368 -20.16 0.52 -3.69
N ASP A 369 -19.60 0.17 -2.53
CA ASP A 369 -18.24 -0.33 -2.42
C ASP A 369 -18.09 -1.71 -3.06
N LEU A 370 -19.06 -2.63 -2.87
CA LEU A 370 -19.04 -3.95 -3.50
C LEU A 370 -19.23 -3.87 -5.02
N VAL A 371 -20.11 -2.97 -5.49
CA VAL A 371 -20.28 -2.72 -6.93
C VAL A 371 -18.99 -2.15 -7.50
N TYR A 372 -18.34 -1.23 -6.79
CA TYR A 372 -17.06 -0.66 -7.18
C TYR A 372 -15.95 -1.71 -7.25
N VAL A 373 -15.74 -2.49 -6.18
CA VAL A 373 -14.72 -3.55 -6.14
C VAL A 373 -14.89 -4.51 -7.31
N TYR A 374 -16.12 -4.96 -7.59
CA TYR A 374 -16.38 -5.81 -8.75
C TYR A 374 -16.06 -5.10 -10.08
N ALA A 375 -16.57 -3.88 -10.26
CA ALA A 375 -16.42 -3.14 -11.52
C ALA A 375 -14.97 -2.75 -11.81
N VAL A 376 -14.19 -2.31 -10.82
CA VAL A 376 -12.78 -1.94 -11.05
C VAL A 376 -11.95 -3.17 -11.40
N LEU A 377 -12.20 -4.32 -10.77
CA LEU A 377 -11.47 -5.55 -11.06
C LEU A 377 -11.84 -6.15 -12.42
N VAL A 378 -13.13 -6.17 -12.76
CA VAL A 378 -13.63 -6.82 -14.00
C VAL A 378 -13.69 -5.86 -15.17
N ASP A 379 -14.38 -4.73 -15.02
CA ASP A 379 -14.58 -3.76 -16.10
C ASP A 379 -13.37 -2.83 -16.27
N GLY A 380 -12.74 -2.41 -15.17
CA GLY A 380 -11.57 -1.53 -15.19
C GLY A 380 -10.27 -2.25 -15.59
N PHE A 381 -9.88 -3.27 -14.82
CA PHE A 381 -8.66 -4.03 -15.06
C PHE A 381 -8.82 -5.16 -16.09
N GLY A 382 -10.05 -5.47 -16.51
CA GLY A 382 -10.31 -6.48 -17.54
C GLY A 382 -10.08 -7.92 -17.06
N ILE A 383 -10.17 -8.18 -15.76
CA ILE A 383 -9.97 -9.52 -15.20
C ILE A 383 -11.21 -10.38 -15.45
N ASP A 384 -11.02 -11.58 -16.00
CA ASP A 384 -12.13 -12.53 -16.19
C ASP A 384 -12.83 -12.81 -14.85
N PRO A 385 -14.16 -12.63 -14.76
CA PRO A 385 -14.88 -12.72 -13.48
C PRO A 385 -14.87 -14.13 -12.87
N THR A 386 -14.52 -15.15 -13.66
CA THR A 386 -14.39 -16.55 -13.24
C THR A 386 -12.97 -16.96 -12.88
N LYS A 387 -11.97 -16.10 -13.17
CA LYS A 387 -10.58 -16.30 -12.79
C LYS A 387 -10.49 -16.37 -11.27
N VAL A 388 -9.72 -17.35 -10.79
CA VAL A 388 -9.39 -17.44 -9.37
C VAL A 388 -8.27 -16.46 -9.09
N VAL A 389 -8.50 -15.59 -8.10
CA VAL A 389 -7.54 -14.63 -7.55
C VAL A 389 -7.39 -14.90 -6.06
N THR A 390 -6.32 -14.41 -5.45
CA THR A 390 -6.04 -14.64 -4.03
C THR A 390 -6.13 -13.34 -3.26
N ALA A 391 -7.07 -13.21 -2.32
CA ALA A 391 -7.06 -12.12 -1.35
C ALA A 391 -6.06 -12.44 -0.23
N ILE A 392 -5.19 -11.49 0.12
CA ILE A 392 -4.14 -11.66 1.13
C ILE A 392 -3.91 -10.36 1.92
N ASN A 393 -3.66 -10.48 3.22
CA ASN A 393 -3.14 -9.37 4.05
C ASN A 393 -1.80 -9.71 4.70
N SER A 394 -1.43 -10.99 4.80
CA SER A 394 -0.16 -11.41 5.37
C SER A 394 0.38 -12.69 4.73
N VAL A 395 1.69 -12.88 4.78
CA VAL A 395 2.40 -14.03 4.21
C VAL A 395 3.09 -14.81 5.32
N GLN A 396 2.98 -16.14 5.30
CA GLN A 396 3.72 -17.01 6.21
C GLN A 396 5.15 -17.20 5.72
N TYR A 397 6.13 -16.92 6.58
CA TYR A 397 7.54 -17.07 6.30
C TYR A 397 8.29 -17.61 7.54
N GLY A 398 9.01 -18.72 7.40
CA GLY A 398 9.80 -19.29 8.50
C GLY A 398 9.00 -19.65 9.76
N GLY A 399 7.70 -19.98 9.60
CA GLY A 399 6.78 -20.28 10.71
C GLY A 399 6.29 -19.07 11.50
N ALA A 400 6.38 -17.87 10.91
CA ALA A 400 5.79 -16.63 11.43
C ALA A 400 5.04 -15.91 10.30
N SER A 401 4.13 -15.01 10.65
CA SER A 401 3.37 -14.20 9.68
C SER A 401 4.01 -12.82 9.53
N MET A 402 4.02 -12.29 8.31
CA MET A 402 4.42 -10.92 7.99
C MET A 402 3.28 -10.24 7.24
N ASP A 403 2.88 -9.04 7.66
CA ASP A 403 1.86 -8.27 6.96
C ASP A 403 2.41 -7.73 5.63
N VAL A 404 1.55 -7.64 4.62
CA VAL A 404 1.91 -7.07 3.33
C VAL A 404 1.90 -5.55 3.47
N GLN A 405 3.08 -4.95 3.61
CA GLN A 405 3.25 -3.52 3.83
C GLN A 405 4.47 -2.99 3.07
N TRP A 406 4.41 -1.71 2.67
CA TRP A 406 5.50 -1.07 1.93
C TRP A 406 6.79 -0.98 2.76
N ALA A 407 6.69 -0.84 4.09
CA ALA A 407 7.83 -0.71 4.99
C ALA A 407 8.81 -1.89 4.87
N PHE A 408 8.29 -3.12 4.73
CA PHE A 408 9.15 -4.30 4.53
C PHE A 408 9.84 -4.27 3.16
N GLY A 409 9.11 -3.91 2.10
CA GLY A 409 9.69 -3.78 0.77
C GLY A 409 10.80 -2.73 0.74
N ALA A 410 10.61 -1.58 1.40
CA ALA A 410 11.64 -0.53 1.49
C ALA A 410 12.93 -1.06 2.14
N ALA A 411 12.77 -1.80 3.23
CA ALA A 411 13.89 -2.45 3.91
C ALA A 411 14.55 -3.49 2.99
N LEU A 412 13.77 -4.32 2.29
CA LEU A 412 14.27 -5.34 1.38
C LEU A 412 15.09 -4.74 0.22
N GLU A 413 14.62 -3.65 -0.37
CA GLU A 413 15.35 -2.94 -1.43
C GLU A 413 16.71 -2.45 -0.93
N LEU A 414 16.76 -1.83 0.25
CA LEU A 414 18.00 -1.35 0.85
C LEU A 414 19.01 -2.48 1.10
N VAL A 415 18.54 -3.66 1.49
CA VAL A 415 19.39 -4.83 1.77
C VAL A 415 19.87 -5.51 0.49
N SER A 416 19.03 -5.49 -0.56
CA SER A 416 19.27 -6.11 -1.86
C SER A 416 20.15 -5.26 -2.78
N SER A 417 20.07 -3.93 -2.66
CA SER A 417 20.73 -2.94 -3.52
C SER A 417 22.23 -2.75 -3.27
N LYS A 418 23.01 -3.84 -3.14
CA LYS A 418 24.49 -3.77 -3.09
C LYS A 418 25.11 -3.03 -4.31
N HIS A 419 24.34 -2.61 -5.32
CA HIS A 419 24.83 -1.90 -6.50
C HIS A 419 23.95 -0.76 -7.10
N THR A 420 22.94 -0.22 -6.43
CA THR A 420 22.15 0.88 -7.03
C THR A 420 21.90 2.05 -6.07
N LYS A 421 22.54 3.18 -6.39
CA LYS A 421 22.25 4.51 -5.84
C LYS A 421 20.80 4.89 -6.13
N MET A 422 19.88 4.66 -5.21
CA MET A 422 18.56 5.33 -5.26
C MET A 422 18.22 6.08 -3.97
N TRP A 423 19.05 5.97 -2.94
CA TRP A 423 18.97 6.82 -1.76
C TRP A 423 20.40 7.13 -1.32
N ASP A 424 20.91 8.31 -1.68
CA ASP A 424 21.98 8.94 -0.88
C ASP A 424 21.32 9.37 0.44
N VAL A 425 21.01 8.40 1.31
CA VAL A 425 20.70 8.68 2.70
C VAL A 425 22.00 9.21 3.27
N PRO A 426 22.07 10.46 3.75
CA PRO A 426 23.26 10.95 4.43
C PRO A 426 23.56 9.96 5.54
N ASN A 427 24.74 9.36 5.51
CA ASN A 427 25.21 8.53 6.60
C ASN A 427 25.37 9.45 7.81
N VAL A 428 24.36 9.47 8.68
CA VAL A 428 24.26 10.40 9.81
C VAL A 428 25.39 10.14 10.84
N PHE A 429 26.14 9.05 10.66
CA PHE A 429 27.31 8.68 11.46
C PHE A 429 28.67 8.95 10.78
N SER A 430 28.71 9.50 9.56
CA SER A 430 29.98 9.84 8.89
C SER A 430 30.21 11.35 8.77
N SER A 431 30.47 12.01 9.90
CA SER A 431 31.49 13.06 10.08
C SER A 431 31.35 13.72 11.43
#